data_AF-A0A1X4IWT3-F1
#
_entry.id   AF-A0A1X4IWT3-F1
#
_cell.length_a   1.000
_cell.length_b   1.000
_cell.length_c   1.000
_cell.angle_alpha   90.00
_cell.angle_beta   90.00
_cell.angle_gamma   90.00
#
_symmetry.space_group_name_H-M   'P 1'
#
loop_
_entity.id
_entity.type
_entity.pdbx_description
1 polymer ?
#
loop_
_entity_poly.entity_id
_entity_poly.type
_entity_poly.pdbx_seq_one_letter_code
_entity_poly.pdbx_strand_id
1 'polypeptide(L)'
;MPSDQIQISLLLVVVIVLLVWGRFRYDLVAFGALIFAAAIGLVPTDDVFSGFGHSAVAIIALVLIVSRGLSSSGAVELVAAKLINPERPLPLHIAIIAAVGAGLSAIINNVAALALLMPLDIEAAKKSNRSPGQSLMPLSFATILGGMITLIGTPPNIVISEYRNDAIGQPFAMLDFAPVGLTVAIVGITFVSLVGWRLLPSRTSVMDDAQDMRQGRYVAELRVSEQTFTDDIQVQDLYPKADEADVHLVGLIRNGKRKPGLAMRETLRSGDFLVVEGEPKSIEAFMGLAGLDFAGSEQHEGGVTARGLTITETIVPDGARIQNRTARSLQLLSRHSVTLLGVSREGQRFRDRVRLLPIRAGDVLLLLGRPERLAAATDWLGVLPIEGRQTEVIQRQKAGLSIGIFFAAVGLAVAGVLSLTVALGAAVIGYVVLGLVNGREVYNSIEWKVIVLLASLIPLAEAFERTGGAEFLAHQIASLTQGYPAWVTLAVLMVVTMTMSDFLNNVATTLIAAPIALSIAGATGQNPDTYLMGVAVAASCAFLTPIGHKNNTIILGPGGYHFGDYWRIGLPLELLVIAVAVPALLVVWPL
;
A
#
# COMPACT_ATOMS: atom_id res chain seq x y z
N MET A 1 -42.01 3.65 2.03
CA MET A 1 -41.22 4.85 1.65
C MET A 1 -40.35 5.36 2.80
N PRO A 2 -40.83 5.74 4.00
CA PRO A 2 -39.92 5.99 5.14
C PRO A 2 -39.20 4.71 5.62
N SER A 3 -39.81 3.54 5.45
CA SER A 3 -39.21 2.23 5.75
C SER A 3 -37.91 1.99 4.99
N ASP A 4 -37.90 2.24 3.68
CA ASP A 4 -36.83 1.83 2.78
C ASP A 4 -35.62 2.76 2.95
N GLN A 5 -35.89 4.06 3.12
CA GLN A 5 -34.90 5.07 3.52
C GLN A 5 -34.22 4.72 4.85
N ILE A 6 -35.00 4.34 5.87
CA ILE A 6 -34.45 3.92 7.17
C ILE A 6 -33.62 2.64 7.01
N GLN A 7 -34.11 1.66 6.24
CA GLN A 7 -33.43 0.39 6.02
C GLN A 7 -32.10 0.55 5.30
N ILE A 8 -32.04 1.31 4.21
CA ILE A 8 -30.79 1.54 3.47
C ILE A 8 -29.81 2.38 4.30
N SER A 9 -30.29 3.39 5.03
CA SER A 9 -29.44 4.22 5.90
C SER A 9 -28.85 3.38 7.03
N LEU A 10 -29.66 2.53 7.66
CA LEU A 10 -29.20 1.59 8.67
C LEU A 10 -28.18 0.61 8.10
N LEU A 11 -28.42 0.09 6.89
CA LEU A 11 -27.49 -0.80 6.21
C LEU A 11 -26.15 -0.11 5.94
N LEU A 12 -26.15 1.13 5.43
CA LEU A 12 -24.93 1.90 5.22
C LEU A 12 -24.20 2.20 6.54
N VAL A 13 -24.91 2.53 7.62
CA VAL A 13 -24.30 2.69 8.95
C VAL A 13 -23.65 1.39 9.41
N VAL A 14 -24.30 0.23 9.22
CA VAL A 14 -23.72 -1.08 9.54
C VAL A 14 -22.49 -1.35 8.67
N VAL A 15 -22.53 -1.04 7.38
CA VAL A 15 -21.37 -1.14 6.47
C VAL A 15 -20.23 -0.29 6.98
N ILE A 16 -20.45 1.00 7.28
CA ILE A 16 -19.44 1.91 7.82
C ILE A 16 -18.85 1.33 9.11
N VAL A 17 -19.69 0.89 10.06
CA VAL A 17 -19.21 0.30 11.33
C VAL A 17 -18.36 -0.96 11.08
N LEU A 18 -18.77 -1.84 10.17
CA LEU A 18 -17.99 -3.05 9.82
C LEU A 18 -16.67 -2.72 9.13
N LEU A 19 -16.65 -1.69 8.27
CA LEU A 19 -15.44 -1.20 7.62
C LEU A 19 -14.47 -0.59 8.64
N VAL A 20 -14.96 0.24 9.56
CA VAL A 20 -14.16 0.83 10.65
C VAL A 20 -13.67 -0.25 11.63
N TRP A 21 -14.46 -1.30 11.88
CA TRP A 21 -14.03 -2.43 12.72
C TRP A 21 -12.80 -3.12 12.12
N GLY A 22 -12.71 -3.23 10.79
CA GLY A 22 -11.55 -3.78 10.09
C GLY A 22 -11.31 -5.28 10.30
N ARG A 23 -12.27 -6.02 10.88
CA ARG A 23 -12.15 -7.49 11.06
C ARG A 23 -12.38 -8.26 9.78
N PHE A 24 -13.29 -7.75 8.94
CA PHE A 24 -13.65 -8.34 7.67
C PHE A 24 -13.01 -7.53 6.55
N ARG A 25 -12.72 -8.19 5.43
CA ARG A 25 -12.19 -7.49 4.27
C ARG A 25 -13.27 -6.57 3.70
N TYR A 26 -12.89 -5.33 3.38
CA TYR A 26 -13.83 -4.29 2.93
C TYR A 26 -14.62 -4.69 1.68
N ASP A 27 -14.00 -5.43 0.76
CA ASP A 27 -14.64 -5.93 -0.46
C ASP A 27 -15.76 -6.91 -0.17
N LEU A 28 -15.58 -7.76 0.84
CA LEU A 28 -16.60 -8.71 1.29
C LEU A 28 -17.75 -8.03 2.06
N VAL A 29 -17.44 -6.99 2.84
CA VAL A 29 -18.46 -6.20 3.55
C VAL A 29 -19.38 -5.51 2.55
N ALA A 30 -18.80 -4.83 1.54
CA ALA A 30 -19.59 -4.15 0.51
C ALA A 30 -20.40 -5.12 -0.34
N PHE A 31 -19.79 -6.22 -0.80
CA PHE A 31 -20.50 -7.24 -1.58
C PHE A 31 -21.63 -7.90 -0.77
N GLY A 32 -21.36 -8.25 0.50
CA GLY A 32 -22.37 -8.81 1.39
C GLY A 32 -23.54 -7.84 1.62
N ALA A 33 -23.26 -6.55 1.77
CA ALA A 33 -24.29 -5.52 1.91
C ALA A 33 -25.13 -5.37 0.63
N LEU A 34 -24.52 -5.42 -0.55
CA LEU A 34 -25.23 -5.38 -1.83
C LEU A 34 -26.19 -6.57 -1.96
N ILE A 35 -25.71 -7.80 -1.70
CA ILE A 35 -26.56 -8.99 -1.76
C ILE A 35 -27.68 -8.94 -0.73
N PHE A 36 -27.39 -8.45 0.48
CA PHE A 36 -28.42 -8.25 1.50
C PHE A 36 -29.47 -7.23 1.05
N ALA A 37 -29.05 -6.07 0.53
CA ALA A 37 -29.93 -5.02 0.02
C ALA A 37 -30.83 -5.53 -1.11
N ALA A 38 -30.29 -6.33 -2.02
CA ALA A 38 -31.06 -6.99 -3.08
C ALA A 38 -32.09 -7.98 -2.51
N ALA A 39 -31.70 -8.78 -1.52
CA ALA A 39 -32.58 -9.77 -0.89
C ALA A 39 -33.78 -9.14 -0.17
N ILE A 40 -33.62 -7.95 0.41
CA ILE A 40 -34.71 -7.19 1.05
C ILE A 40 -35.43 -6.23 0.08
N GLY A 41 -35.05 -6.23 -1.21
CA GLY A 41 -35.72 -5.46 -2.26
C GLY A 41 -35.35 -3.98 -2.31
N LEU A 42 -34.27 -3.54 -1.65
CA LEU A 42 -33.78 -2.16 -1.71
C LEU A 42 -33.04 -1.85 -3.02
N VAL A 43 -32.40 -2.85 -3.61
CA VAL A 43 -31.74 -2.76 -4.92
C VAL A 43 -32.50 -3.63 -5.90
N PRO A 44 -32.99 -3.10 -7.04
CA PRO A 44 -33.64 -3.89 -8.08
C PRO A 44 -32.73 -5.02 -8.57
N THR A 45 -33.28 -6.20 -8.83
CA THR A 45 -32.49 -7.39 -9.21
C THR A 45 -31.64 -7.18 -10.47
N ASP A 46 -32.14 -6.38 -11.41
CA ASP A 46 -31.45 -6.06 -12.67
C ASP A 46 -30.28 -5.09 -12.46
N ASP A 47 -30.34 -4.28 -11.40
CA ASP A 47 -29.32 -3.27 -11.06
C ASP A 47 -28.25 -3.84 -10.11
N VAL A 48 -28.43 -5.03 -9.52
CA VAL A 48 -27.51 -5.59 -8.51
C VAL A 48 -26.06 -5.64 -9.00
N PHE A 49 -25.84 -5.99 -10.26
CA PHE A 49 -24.50 -6.09 -10.84
C PHE A 49 -24.17 -4.94 -11.80
N SER A 50 -24.99 -3.88 -11.85
CA SER A 50 -24.76 -2.73 -12.74
C SER A 50 -23.39 -2.08 -12.51
N GLY A 51 -22.94 -2.03 -11.24
CA GLY A 51 -21.64 -1.51 -10.85
C GLY A 51 -20.45 -2.21 -11.50
N PHE A 52 -20.56 -3.50 -11.86
CA PHE A 52 -19.47 -4.21 -12.57
C PHE A 52 -19.32 -3.77 -14.04
N GLY A 53 -20.37 -3.22 -14.64
CA GLY A 53 -20.37 -2.63 -15.98
C GLY A 53 -20.06 -1.14 -15.99
N HIS A 54 -19.89 -0.52 -14.82
CA HIS A 54 -19.73 0.92 -14.69
C HIS A 54 -18.38 1.41 -15.23
N SER A 55 -18.38 2.54 -15.94
CA SER A 55 -17.21 3.19 -16.54
C SER A 55 -16.08 3.43 -15.53
N ALA A 56 -16.40 3.97 -14.34
CA ALA A 56 -15.44 4.19 -13.25
C ALA A 56 -14.61 2.93 -12.92
N VAL A 57 -15.27 1.77 -12.84
CA VAL A 57 -14.62 0.48 -12.53
C VAL A 57 -13.67 0.08 -13.65
N ALA A 58 -14.09 0.23 -14.90
CA ALA A 58 -13.25 -0.05 -16.06
C ALA A 58 -12.03 0.89 -16.13
N ILE A 59 -12.21 2.20 -15.93
CA ILE A 59 -11.12 3.18 -15.93
C ILE A 59 -10.10 2.84 -14.85
N ILE A 60 -10.53 2.57 -13.62
CA ILE A 60 -9.62 2.23 -12.52
C ILE A 60 -8.82 0.96 -12.83
N ALA A 61 -9.44 -0.08 -13.38
CA ALA A 61 -8.73 -1.29 -13.79
C ALA A 61 -7.67 -1.01 -14.88
N LEU A 62 -8.03 -0.22 -15.90
CA LEU A 62 -7.13 0.14 -16.99
C LEU A 62 -5.96 1.01 -16.52
N VAL A 63 -6.22 2.00 -15.66
CA VAL A 63 -5.19 2.86 -15.06
C VAL A 63 -4.15 2.04 -14.27
N LEU A 64 -4.59 1.01 -13.54
CA LEU A 64 -3.67 0.13 -12.80
C LEU A 64 -2.77 -0.68 -13.75
N ILE A 65 -3.31 -1.17 -14.86
CA ILE A 65 -2.53 -1.88 -15.89
C ILE A 65 -1.54 -0.94 -16.58
N VAL A 66 -2.00 0.26 -16.94
CA VAL A 66 -1.16 1.28 -17.56
C VAL A 66 -0.04 1.73 -16.61
N SER A 67 -0.34 1.89 -15.32
CA SER A 67 0.64 2.19 -14.27
C SER A 67 1.72 1.11 -14.20
N ARG A 68 1.35 -0.18 -14.28
CA ARG A 68 2.32 -1.29 -14.33
C ARG A 68 3.22 -1.20 -15.57
N GLY A 69 2.66 -0.89 -16.74
CA GLY A 69 3.44 -0.67 -17.96
C GLY A 69 4.46 0.46 -17.81
N LEU A 70 4.05 1.58 -17.21
CA LEU A 70 4.94 2.72 -16.99
C LEU A 70 6.05 2.39 -15.98
N SER A 71 5.72 1.73 -14.87
CA SER A 71 6.69 1.34 -13.84
C SER A 71 7.68 0.27 -14.34
N SER A 72 7.22 -0.72 -15.10
CA SER A 72 8.08 -1.81 -15.62
C SER A 72 9.06 -1.36 -16.70
N SER A 73 8.77 -0.25 -17.38
CA SER A 73 9.62 0.33 -18.42
C SER A 73 10.91 0.99 -17.88
N GLY A 74 10.98 1.27 -16.56
CA GLY A 74 12.11 1.95 -15.92
C GLY A 74 12.15 3.46 -16.09
N ALA A 75 11.18 4.05 -16.79
CA ALA A 75 11.17 5.46 -17.08
C ALA A 75 11.17 6.33 -15.80
N VAL A 76 10.40 5.90 -14.80
CA VAL A 76 10.24 6.58 -13.52
C VAL A 76 11.50 6.51 -12.66
N GLU A 77 12.19 5.36 -12.65
CA GLU A 77 13.43 5.16 -11.89
C GLU A 77 14.56 6.09 -12.36
N LEU A 78 14.70 6.28 -13.69
CA LEU A 78 15.73 7.14 -14.26
C LEU A 78 15.59 8.60 -13.85
N VAL A 79 14.34 9.10 -13.81
CA VAL A 79 14.05 10.48 -13.37
C VAL A 79 14.34 10.63 -11.89
N ALA A 80 13.88 9.69 -11.06
CA ALA A 80 14.05 9.72 -9.62
C ALA A 80 15.53 9.63 -9.21
N ALA A 81 16.29 8.70 -9.79
CA ALA A 81 17.69 8.48 -9.44
C ALA A 81 18.60 9.68 -9.77
N LYS A 82 18.30 10.42 -10.84
CA LYS A 82 19.08 11.61 -11.24
C LYS A 82 18.84 12.82 -10.32
N LEU A 83 17.70 12.84 -9.62
CA LEU A 83 17.28 13.96 -8.79
C LEU A 83 17.67 13.81 -7.31
N ILE A 84 18.09 12.63 -6.88
CA ILE A 84 18.42 12.35 -5.49
C ILE A 84 19.91 12.60 -5.25
N ASN A 85 20.21 13.60 -4.40
CA ASN A 85 21.55 13.92 -3.96
C ASN A 85 21.62 13.88 -2.43
N PRO A 86 22.36 12.91 -1.83
CA PRO A 86 22.49 12.77 -0.37
C PRO A 86 23.12 13.97 0.34
N GLU A 87 23.89 14.81 -0.36
CA GLU A 87 24.61 15.93 0.26
C GLU A 87 23.68 17.12 0.58
N ARG A 88 22.44 17.11 0.06
CA ARG A 88 21.49 18.22 0.25
C ARG A 88 21.01 18.35 1.69
N PRO A 89 20.72 19.57 2.18
CA PRO A 89 20.08 19.75 3.48
C PRO A 89 18.69 19.09 3.49
N LEU A 90 18.28 18.58 4.65
CA LEU A 90 17.05 17.78 4.80
C LEU A 90 15.78 18.45 4.25
N PRO A 91 15.50 19.75 4.51
CA PRO A 91 14.33 20.43 3.92
C PRO A 91 14.32 20.41 2.40
N LEU A 92 15.49 20.61 1.77
CA LEU A 92 15.61 20.62 0.31
C LEU A 92 15.49 19.21 -0.27
N HIS A 93 16.04 18.20 0.42
CA HIS A 93 15.86 16.80 0.06
C HIS A 93 14.37 16.42 0.09
N ILE A 94 13.67 16.76 1.17
CA ILE A 94 12.23 16.53 1.31
C ILE A 94 11.46 17.27 0.21
N ALA A 95 11.73 18.54 -0.04
CA ALA A 95 11.04 19.32 -1.08
C ALA A 95 11.17 18.67 -2.46
N ILE A 96 12.38 18.21 -2.83
CA ILE A 96 12.64 17.62 -4.14
C ILE A 96 11.98 16.24 -4.25
N ILE A 97 12.16 15.37 -3.26
CA ILE A 97 11.58 14.03 -3.33
C ILE A 97 10.05 14.07 -3.24
N ALA A 98 9.49 15.01 -2.47
CA ALA A 98 8.06 15.27 -2.40
C ALA A 98 7.52 15.79 -3.74
N ALA A 99 8.20 16.75 -4.38
CA ALA A 99 7.80 17.27 -5.69
C ALA A 99 7.85 16.18 -6.79
N VAL A 100 8.90 15.35 -6.79
CA VAL A 100 9.01 14.21 -7.70
C VAL A 100 7.91 13.19 -7.42
N GLY A 101 7.68 12.87 -6.14
CA GLY A 101 6.61 11.96 -5.71
C GLY A 101 5.23 12.44 -6.14
N ALA A 102 4.91 13.70 -5.90
CA ALA A 102 3.65 14.29 -6.30
C ALA A 102 3.47 14.30 -7.83
N GLY A 103 4.51 14.69 -8.57
CA GLY A 103 4.47 14.71 -10.04
C GLY A 103 4.32 13.32 -10.65
N LEU A 104 4.96 12.30 -10.07
CA LEU A 104 4.75 10.91 -10.48
C LEU A 104 3.34 10.45 -10.11
N SER A 105 2.87 10.76 -8.90
CA SER A 105 1.53 10.39 -8.42
C SER A 105 0.39 11.04 -9.21
N ALA A 106 0.64 12.17 -9.84
CA ALA A 106 -0.29 12.81 -10.76
C ALA A 106 -0.50 11.99 -12.06
N ILE A 107 0.35 11.00 -12.33
CA ILE A 107 0.36 10.20 -13.56
C ILE A 107 0.13 8.72 -13.27
N ILE A 108 0.74 8.19 -12.22
CA ILE A 108 0.63 6.80 -11.78
C ILE A 108 -0.03 6.72 -10.41
N ASN A 109 -0.58 5.56 -10.06
CA ASN A 109 -1.14 5.31 -8.73
C ASN A 109 -0.15 5.70 -7.60
N ASN A 110 -0.67 6.41 -6.60
CA ASN A 110 -0.02 6.80 -5.34
C ASN A 110 0.87 5.71 -4.72
N VAL A 111 0.39 4.46 -4.69
CA VAL A 111 1.13 3.34 -4.08
C VAL A 111 2.38 3.00 -4.90
N ALA A 112 2.26 3.02 -6.23
CA ALA A 112 3.38 2.73 -7.12
C ALA A 112 4.43 3.85 -7.07
N ALA A 113 4.00 5.11 -7.04
CA ALA A 113 4.91 6.26 -6.91
C ALA A 113 5.73 6.19 -5.61
N LEU A 114 5.06 5.94 -4.47
CA LEU A 114 5.73 5.77 -3.18
C LEU A 114 6.69 4.57 -3.18
N ALA A 115 6.24 3.41 -3.67
CA ALA A 115 7.05 2.19 -3.67
C ALA A 115 8.32 2.31 -4.53
N LEU A 116 8.30 3.15 -5.57
CA LEU A 116 9.47 3.43 -6.41
C LEU A 116 10.45 4.40 -5.73
N LEU A 117 9.95 5.41 -5.03
CA LEU A 117 10.79 6.44 -4.41
C LEU A 117 11.32 6.06 -3.03
N MET A 118 10.58 5.23 -2.28
CA MET A 118 10.92 4.84 -0.92
C MET A 118 12.32 4.21 -0.79
N PRO A 119 12.71 3.21 -1.61
CA PRO A 119 14.07 2.65 -1.54
C PRO A 119 15.16 3.70 -1.80
N LEU A 120 14.90 4.63 -2.72
CA LEU A 120 15.85 5.68 -3.06
C LEU A 120 15.97 6.73 -1.94
N ASP A 121 14.86 7.06 -1.29
CA ASP A 121 14.82 7.97 -0.14
C ASP A 121 15.59 7.39 1.06
N ILE A 122 15.35 6.11 1.31
CA ILE A 122 16.03 5.34 2.35
C ILE A 122 17.54 5.30 2.12
N GLU A 123 17.96 5.00 0.89
CA GLU A 123 19.38 4.96 0.53
C GLU A 123 20.04 6.34 0.65
N ALA A 124 19.32 7.41 0.30
CA ALA A 124 19.78 8.77 0.49
C ALA A 124 19.94 9.11 1.98
N ALA A 125 18.94 8.77 2.80
CA ALA A 125 18.99 8.99 4.25
C ALA A 125 20.18 8.26 4.89
N LYS A 126 20.43 6.99 4.51
CA LYS A 126 21.60 6.21 4.94
C LYS A 126 22.92 6.89 4.59
N LYS A 127 23.10 7.29 3.33
CA LYS A 127 24.32 7.98 2.87
C LYS A 127 24.57 9.30 3.59
N SER A 128 23.51 9.99 3.99
CA SER A 128 23.58 11.24 4.74
C SER A 128 23.64 11.05 6.26
N ASN A 129 23.66 9.82 6.78
CA ASN A 129 23.56 9.49 8.20
C ASN A 129 22.34 10.14 8.90
N ARG A 130 21.17 10.06 8.24
CA ARG A 130 19.88 10.61 8.71
C ARG A 130 18.87 9.49 8.90
N SER A 131 17.85 9.73 9.72
CA SER A 131 16.73 8.79 9.84
C SER A 131 15.80 8.87 8.61
N PRO A 132 15.54 7.75 7.91
CA PRO A 132 14.48 7.62 6.91
C PRO A 132 13.10 8.12 7.40
N GLY A 133 12.80 8.00 8.69
CA GLY A 133 11.56 8.47 9.29
C GLY A 133 11.36 9.99 9.20
N GLN A 134 12.36 10.77 8.80
CA GLN A 134 12.19 12.22 8.60
C GLN A 134 11.67 12.59 7.21
N SER A 135 11.85 11.74 6.20
CA SER A 135 11.49 12.01 4.80
C SER A 135 10.40 11.10 4.25
N LEU A 136 10.21 9.90 4.81
CA LEU A 136 9.22 8.92 4.32
C LEU A 136 7.76 9.36 4.50
N MET A 137 7.38 9.96 5.65
CA MET A 137 6.03 10.50 5.85
C MET A 137 5.73 11.72 4.95
N PRO A 138 6.63 12.71 4.83
CA PRO A 138 6.51 13.77 3.82
C PRO A 138 6.37 13.23 2.39
N LEU A 139 7.13 12.20 2.03
CA LEU A 139 7.03 11.55 0.73
C LEU A 139 5.65 10.89 0.52
N SER A 140 5.16 10.13 1.51
CA SER A 140 3.81 9.54 1.47
C SER A 140 2.74 10.62 1.27
N PHE A 141 2.76 11.67 2.07
CA PHE A 141 1.78 12.75 1.97
C PHE A 141 1.87 13.49 0.64
N ALA A 142 3.08 13.74 0.14
CA ALA A 142 3.27 14.36 -1.17
C ALA A 142 2.74 13.51 -2.32
N THR A 143 2.92 12.18 -2.28
CA THR A 143 2.31 11.28 -3.28
C THR A 143 0.78 11.31 -3.21
N ILE A 144 0.18 11.29 -2.01
CA ILE A 144 -1.27 11.42 -1.84
C ILE A 144 -1.77 12.76 -2.41
N LEU A 145 -1.08 13.87 -2.09
CA LEU A 145 -1.41 15.21 -2.57
C LEU A 145 -1.29 15.30 -4.11
N GLY A 146 -0.26 14.69 -4.69
CA GLY A 146 -0.05 14.67 -6.14
C GLY A 146 -1.13 13.89 -6.90
N GLY A 147 -1.67 12.83 -6.30
CA GLY A 147 -2.77 12.05 -6.88
C GLY A 147 -4.03 12.88 -7.13
N MET A 148 -4.20 14.01 -6.44
CA MET A 148 -5.35 14.92 -6.62
C MET A 148 -5.21 15.84 -7.84
N ILE A 149 -4.04 15.94 -8.48
CA ILE A 149 -3.76 16.90 -9.55
C ILE A 149 -4.47 16.52 -10.86
N THR A 150 -4.67 15.23 -11.13
CA THR A 150 -5.30 14.77 -12.38
C THR A 150 -6.42 13.78 -12.09
N LEU A 151 -7.31 13.63 -13.07
CA LEU A 151 -8.38 12.61 -13.01
C LEU A 151 -7.84 11.19 -12.77
N ILE A 152 -6.68 10.85 -13.33
CA ILE A 152 -6.12 9.48 -13.31
C ILE A 152 -5.32 9.21 -12.03
N GLY A 153 -4.83 10.25 -11.35
CA GLY A 153 -3.92 10.11 -10.21
C GLY A 153 -4.54 9.35 -9.03
N THR A 154 -5.85 9.47 -8.80
CA THR A 154 -6.51 8.84 -7.65
C THR A 154 -7.93 8.36 -7.97
N PRO A 155 -8.37 7.20 -7.45
CA PRO A 155 -9.72 6.68 -7.67
C PRO A 155 -10.89 7.62 -7.29
N PRO A 156 -10.84 8.40 -6.18
CA PRO A 156 -11.85 9.44 -5.89
C PRO A 156 -12.16 10.38 -7.05
N ASN A 157 -11.13 10.84 -7.80
CA ASN A 157 -11.34 11.75 -8.92
C ASN A 157 -12.12 11.07 -10.05
N ILE A 158 -11.81 9.81 -10.34
CA ILE A 158 -12.52 9.00 -11.34
C ILE A 158 -13.99 8.83 -10.92
N VAL A 159 -14.23 8.45 -9.66
CA VAL A 159 -15.59 8.27 -9.14
C VAL A 159 -16.39 9.57 -9.23
N ILE A 160 -15.82 10.71 -8.82
CA ILE A 160 -16.50 12.01 -8.88
C ILE A 160 -16.80 12.44 -10.32
N SER A 161 -15.85 12.22 -11.25
CA SER A 161 -16.05 12.54 -12.66
C SER A 161 -17.20 11.74 -13.27
N GLU A 162 -17.29 10.45 -12.97
CA GLU A 162 -18.40 9.63 -13.46
C GLU A 162 -19.71 9.95 -12.76
N TYR A 163 -19.72 10.26 -11.47
CA TYR A 163 -20.92 10.73 -10.77
C TYR A 163 -21.48 12.02 -11.38
N ARG A 164 -20.59 12.95 -11.77
CA ARG A 164 -20.95 14.15 -12.52
C ARG A 164 -21.52 13.82 -13.89
N ASN A 165 -20.92 12.85 -14.59
CA ASN A 165 -21.40 12.40 -15.89
C ASN A 165 -22.81 11.82 -15.79
N ASP A 166 -23.09 11.02 -14.76
CA ASP A 166 -24.42 10.41 -14.60
C ASP A 166 -25.49 11.46 -14.22
N ALA A 167 -25.12 12.44 -13.39
CA ALA A 167 -26.05 13.47 -12.95
C ALA A 167 -26.27 14.61 -13.96
N ILE A 168 -25.23 15.03 -14.68
CA ILE A 168 -25.23 16.26 -15.53
C ILE A 168 -24.89 15.95 -17.00
N GLY A 169 -24.58 14.70 -17.34
CA GLY A 169 -24.28 14.27 -18.71
C GLY A 169 -22.89 14.66 -19.21
N GLN A 170 -22.02 15.14 -18.34
CA GLN A 170 -20.66 15.56 -18.69
C GLN A 170 -19.65 15.13 -17.60
N PRO A 171 -18.62 14.33 -17.94
CA PRO A 171 -17.55 14.03 -17.00
C PRO A 171 -16.64 15.25 -16.83
N PHE A 172 -15.88 15.29 -15.73
CA PHE A 172 -14.74 16.21 -15.63
C PHE A 172 -13.64 15.81 -16.61
N ALA A 173 -13.03 16.81 -17.24
CA ALA A 173 -11.84 16.60 -18.06
C ALA A 173 -10.63 16.26 -17.18
N MET A 174 -9.60 15.68 -17.82
CA MET A 174 -8.44 15.17 -17.10
C MET A 174 -7.72 16.21 -16.23
N LEU A 175 -7.69 17.47 -16.67
CA LEU A 175 -6.99 18.56 -16.01
C LEU A 175 -7.91 19.52 -15.25
N ASP A 176 -9.22 19.25 -15.17
CA ASP A 176 -10.14 20.10 -14.40
C ASP A 176 -9.77 20.09 -12.91
N PHE A 177 -9.21 19.00 -12.41
CA PHE A 177 -8.71 18.86 -11.04
C PHE A 177 -7.43 19.68 -10.77
N ALA A 178 -6.68 20.04 -11.82
CA ALA A 178 -5.32 20.57 -11.69
C ALA A 178 -5.24 21.92 -10.97
N PRO A 179 -6.12 22.91 -11.19
CA PRO A 179 -6.02 24.20 -10.50
C PRO A 179 -6.06 24.06 -8.97
N VAL A 180 -7.02 23.29 -8.44
CA VAL A 180 -7.14 23.07 -7.00
C VAL A 180 -6.12 22.06 -6.50
N GLY A 181 -5.96 20.93 -7.20
CA GLY A 181 -5.00 19.89 -6.84
C GLY A 181 -3.56 20.40 -6.79
N LEU A 182 -3.13 21.21 -7.77
CA LEU A 182 -1.80 21.81 -7.80
C LEU A 182 -1.62 22.84 -6.69
N THR A 183 -2.63 23.67 -6.42
CA THR A 183 -2.57 24.66 -5.34
C THR A 183 -2.40 23.97 -3.98
N VAL A 184 -3.22 22.96 -3.70
CA VAL A 184 -3.17 22.18 -2.46
C VAL A 184 -1.85 21.39 -2.37
N ALA A 185 -1.40 20.78 -3.46
CA ALA A 185 -0.14 20.04 -3.50
C ALA A 185 1.08 20.96 -3.25
N ILE A 186 1.15 22.13 -3.89
CA ILE A 186 2.26 23.08 -3.68
C ILE A 186 2.29 23.53 -2.21
N VAL A 187 1.15 23.92 -1.65
CA VAL A 187 1.09 24.39 -0.26
C VAL A 187 1.40 23.25 0.73
N GLY A 188 0.85 22.05 0.50
CA GLY A 188 1.13 20.88 1.33
C GLY A 188 2.59 20.43 1.27
N ILE A 189 3.20 20.39 0.07
CA ILE A 189 4.63 20.08 -0.11
C ILE A 189 5.50 21.13 0.58
N THR A 190 5.14 22.41 0.46
CA THR A 190 5.84 23.51 1.14
C THR A 190 5.75 23.34 2.67
N PHE A 191 4.58 22.98 3.19
CA PHE A 191 4.41 22.71 4.62
C PHE A 191 5.26 21.53 5.09
N VAL A 192 5.18 20.37 4.44
CA VAL A 192 5.92 19.17 4.90
C VAL A 192 7.43 19.33 4.77
N SER A 193 7.91 20.10 3.78
CA SER A 193 9.34 20.37 3.58
C SER A 193 9.92 21.44 4.51
N LEU A 194 9.14 22.43 4.95
CA LEU A 194 9.63 23.51 5.81
C LEU A 194 9.34 23.27 7.30
N VAL A 195 8.13 22.81 7.61
CA VAL A 195 7.60 22.74 8.98
C VAL A 195 7.28 21.29 9.39
N GLY A 196 6.54 20.56 8.56
CA GLY A 196 5.96 19.27 8.92
C GLY A 196 7.00 18.23 9.37
N TRP A 197 8.15 18.16 8.71
CA TRP A 197 9.23 17.24 9.09
C TRP A 197 9.77 17.47 10.51
N ARG A 198 9.62 18.67 11.08
CA ARG A 198 10.07 18.99 12.45
C ARG A 198 9.15 18.41 13.52
N LEU A 199 7.92 18.06 13.15
CA LEU A 199 6.93 17.45 14.04
C LEU A 199 7.10 15.92 14.11
N LEU A 200 7.92 15.35 13.22
CA LEU A 200 8.15 13.92 13.12
C LEU A 200 9.15 13.44 14.19
N PRO A 201 8.94 12.25 14.75
CA PRO A 201 9.91 11.67 15.68
C PRO A 201 11.20 11.30 14.94
N SER A 202 12.33 11.79 15.44
CA SER A 202 13.65 11.35 14.98
C SER A 202 14.02 10.03 15.68
N ARG A 203 13.65 8.90 15.08
CA ARG A 203 14.02 7.56 15.57
C ARG A 203 14.95 6.90 14.58
N THR A 204 16.00 6.22 15.05
CA THR A 204 16.88 5.42 14.20
C THR A 204 16.05 4.37 13.45
N SER A 205 16.26 4.26 12.13
CA SER A 205 15.52 3.26 11.36
C SER A 205 15.94 1.85 11.73
N VAL A 206 15.07 0.88 11.44
CA VAL A 206 15.35 -0.56 11.57
C VAL A 206 16.65 -0.97 10.84
N MET A 207 17.10 -0.17 9.87
CA MET A 207 18.17 -0.49 8.94
C MET A 207 19.59 -0.25 9.46
N ASP A 208 19.80 0.68 10.41
CA ASP A 208 21.12 0.80 11.08
C ASP A 208 21.44 -0.49 11.84
N ASP A 209 20.40 -1.22 12.25
CA ASP A 209 20.52 -2.42 13.05
C ASP A 209 20.40 -3.72 12.26
N ALA A 210 20.33 -3.71 10.92
CA ALA A 210 20.51 -4.95 10.14
C ALA A 210 21.91 -5.55 10.33
N GLN A 211 22.91 -4.70 10.61
CA GLN A 211 24.24 -5.13 11.06
C GLN A 211 24.21 -5.64 12.51
N ASP A 212 23.53 -4.96 13.44
CA ASP A 212 23.36 -5.43 14.84
C ASP A 212 22.55 -6.73 14.95
N MET A 213 21.58 -6.92 14.05
CA MET A 213 20.79 -8.15 13.91
C MET A 213 21.61 -9.31 13.37
N ARG A 214 22.71 -9.04 12.63
CA ARG A 214 23.73 -10.05 12.29
C ARG A 214 24.70 -10.32 13.43
N GLN A 215 24.92 -9.37 14.33
CA GLN A 215 25.88 -9.50 15.45
C GLN A 215 25.35 -10.37 16.61
N GLY A 216 24.03 -10.49 16.79
CA GLY A 216 23.43 -11.27 17.89
C GLY A 216 23.16 -12.74 17.61
N ARG A 217 23.15 -13.17 16.33
CA ARG A 217 22.85 -14.54 15.92
C ARG A 217 24.10 -15.21 15.37
N TYR A 218 24.51 -16.28 16.04
CA TYR A 218 25.67 -17.05 15.69
C TYR A 218 25.26 -18.15 14.73
N VAL A 219 26.10 -18.37 13.71
CA VAL A 219 26.03 -19.59 12.91
C VAL A 219 26.98 -20.59 13.55
N ALA A 220 26.47 -21.77 13.90
CA ALA A 220 27.26 -22.84 14.48
C ALA A 220 27.09 -24.12 13.65
N GLU A 221 28.14 -24.93 13.62
CA GLU A 221 28.09 -26.28 13.06
C GLU A 221 27.95 -27.27 14.22
N LEU A 222 26.82 -27.97 14.25
CA LEU A 222 26.53 -29.00 15.24
C LEU A 222 26.78 -30.35 14.60
N ARG A 223 27.67 -31.14 15.18
CA ARG A 223 28.00 -32.48 14.69
C ARG A 223 26.96 -33.49 15.17
N VAL A 224 26.55 -34.33 14.23
CA VAL A 224 25.77 -35.53 14.52
C VAL A 224 26.71 -36.59 15.10
N SER A 225 26.49 -36.97 16.36
CA SER A 225 27.29 -37.97 17.05
C SER A 225 26.80 -39.38 16.71
N GLU A 226 27.67 -40.39 16.94
CA GLU A 226 27.28 -41.80 16.77
C GLU A 226 26.21 -42.26 17.77
N GLN A 227 26.04 -41.51 18.88
CA GLN A 227 25.06 -41.83 19.92
C GLN A 227 23.72 -41.12 19.72
N THR A 228 23.64 -40.15 18.79
CA THR A 228 22.48 -39.26 18.69
C THR A 228 21.25 -39.92 18.06
N PHE A 229 21.43 -40.86 17.13
CA PHE A 229 20.31 -41.36 16.31
C PHE A 229 20.37 -42.88 16.12
N THR A 230 19.46 -43.60 16.77
CA THR A 230 19.23 -45.05 16.60
C THR A 230 18.33 -45.37 15.39
N ASP A 231 17.67 -44.35 14.83
CA ASP A 231 16.68 -44.44 13.74
C ASP A 231 17.09 -43.55 12.54
N ASP A 232 16.53 -43.84 11.35
CA ASP A 232 16.67 -43.05 10.11
C ASP A 232 15.96 -41.68 10.22
N ILE A 233 16.49 -40.80 11.05
CA ILE A 233 15.95 -39.46 11.31
C ILE A 233 16.34 -38.51 10.17
N GLN A 234 15.35 -37.84 9.60
CA GLN A 234 15.58 -36.83 8.56
C GLN A 234 15.77 -35.46 9.19
N VAL A 235 16.44 -34.55 8.47
CA VAL A 235 16.60 -33.15 8.90
C VAL A 235 15.26 -32.50 9.26
N GLN A 236 14.18 -32.85 8.56
CA GLN A 236 12.85 -32.30 8.83
C GLN A 236 12.29 -32.65 10.22
N ASP A 237 12.70 -33.78 10.80
CA ASP A 237 12.19 -34.28 12.08
C ASP A 237 12.79 -33.50 13.26
N LEU A 238 13.87 -32.75 13.03
CA LEU A 238 14.48 -31.85 14.01
C LEU A 238 13.81 -30.47 14.09
N TYR A 239 12.96 -30.10 13.13
CA TYR A 239 12.31 -28.79 13.14
C TYR A 239 11.43 -28.52 14.36
N PRO A 240 10.62 -29.46 14.89
CA PRO A 240 9.84 -29.21 16.11
C PRO A 240 10.72 -28.83 17.30
N LYS A 241 11.87 -29.50 17.47
CA LYS A 241 12.84 -29.21 18.53
C LYS A 241 13.58 -27.89 18.29
N ALA A 242 13.90 -27.58 17.03
CA ALA A 242 14.50 -26.31 16.64
C ALA A 242 13.53 -25.13 16.82
N ASP A 243 12.23 -25.36 16.62
CA ASP A 243 11.17 -24.38 16.88
C ASP A 243 11.00 -24.11 18.38
N GLU A 244 11.12 -25.16 19.21
CA GLU A 244 11.06 -25.06 20.67
C GLU A 244 12.25 -24.27 21.26
N ALA A 245 13.46 -24.55 20.79
CA ALA A 245 14.69 -23.88 21.23
C ALA A 245 14.94 -22.50 20.59
N ASP A 246 14.10 -22.11 19.65
CA ASP A 246 14.28 -20.93 18.78
C ASP A 246 15.59 -20.89 17.97
N VAL A 247 15.90 -22.03 17.35
CA VAL A 247 17.05 -22.21 16.45
C VAL A 247 16.59 -22.41 15.00
N HIS A 248 17.36 -21.89 14.06
CA HIS A 248 17.15 -22.06 12.63
C HIS A 248 18.08 -23.12 12.07
N LEU A 249 17.53 -24.12 11.38
CA LEU A 249 18.32 -25.08 10.60
C LEU A 249 18.61 -24.48 9.23
N VAL A 250 19.88 -24.16 8.96
CA VAL A 250 20.36 -23.46 7.76
C VAL A 250 20.84 -24.44 6.68
N GLY A 251 21.22 -25.66 7.07
CA GLY A 251 21.53 -26.72 6.12
C GLY A 251 22.34 -27.86 6.72
N LEU A 252 22.81 -28.74 5.83
CA LEU A 252 23.56 -29.95 6.16
C LEU A 252 24.89 -29.95 5.39
N ILE A 253 25.98 -30.29 6.07
CA ILE A 253 27.30 -30.52 5.49
C ILE A 253 27.64 -31.99 5.67
N ARG A 254 28.03 -32.65 4.58
CA ARG A 254 28.47 -34.04 4.57
C ARG A 254 29.76 -34.14 3.76
N ASN A 255 30.76 -34.83 4.31
CA ASN A 255 32.09 -35.00 3.67
C ASN A 255 32.72 -33.65 3.27
N GLY A 256 32.62 -32.64 4.13
CA GLY A 256 33.14 -31.29 3.88
C GLY A 256 32.44 -30.51 2.75
N LYS A 257 31.32 -31.03 2.21
CA LYS A 257 30.53 -30.36 1.18
C LYS A 257 29.12 -30.07 1.70
N ARG A 258 28.71 -28.80 1.58
CA ARG A 258 27.34 -28.40 1.90
C ARG A 258 26.36 -29.01 0.90
N LYS A 259 25.34 -29.70 1.39
CA LYS A 259 24.23 -30.20 0.58
C LYS A 259 23.40 -29.03 0.05
N PRO A 260 22.86 -29.12 -1.17
CA PRO A 260 22.07 -28.04 -1.74
C PRO A 260 20.75 -27.83 -0.98
N GLY A 261 20.36 -26.57 -0.81
CA GLY A 261 19.15 -26.19 -0.06
C GLY A 261 19.24 -26.51 1.43
N LEU A 262 18.11 -26.84 2.04
CA LEU A 262 17.99 -27.16 3.46
C LEU A 262 18.17 -28.64 3.77
N ALA A 263 18.33 -29.50 2.75
CA ALA A 263 18.49 -30.94 2.91
C ALA A 263 17.37 -31.63 3.74
N MET A 264 16.15 -31.09 3.76
CA MET A 264 15.07 -31.50 4.68
C MET A 264 14.73 -33.00 4.65
N ARG A 265 14.83 -33.63 3.47
CA ARG A 265 14.53 -35.06 3.26
C ARG A 265 15.77 -35.96 3.32
N GLU A 266 16.95 -35.40 3.57
CA GLU A 266 18.15 -36.21 3.75
C GLU A 266 18.12 -36.81 5.15
N THR A 267 18.34 -38.12 5.23
CA THR A 267 18.58 -38.81 6.49
C THR A 267 19.92 -38.37 7.06
N LEU A 268 19.94 -38.00 8.33
CA LEU A 268 21.14 -37.63 9.08
C LEU A 268 22.03 -38.87 9.25
N ARG A 269 23.34 -38.68 9.09
CA ARG A 269 24.34 -39.72 9.29
C ARG A 269 25.36 -39.27 10.30
N SER A 270 25.95 -40.21 11.02
CA SER A 270 27.11 -39.93 11.87
C SER A 270 28.20 -39.21 11.07
N GLY A 271 28.76 -38.16 11.65
CA GLY A 271 29.77 -37.32 11.01
C GLY A 271 29.22 -36.22 10.08
N ASP A 272 27.90 -36.11 9.95
CA ASP A 272 27.29 -34.92 9.36
C ASP A 272 27.40 -33.71 10.29
N PHE A 273 27.41 -32.51 9.69
CA PHE A 273 27.31 -31.25 10.43
C PHE A 273 26.02 -30.52 10.04
N LEU A 274 25.21 -30.21 11.04
CA LEU A 274 24.02 -29.40 10.91
C LEU A 274 24.40 -27.94 11.13
N VAL A 275 24.22 -27.12 10.11
CA VAL A 275 24.47 -25.68 10.20
C VAL A 275 23.23 -25.05 10.82
N VAL A 276 23.40 -24.43 11.98
CA VAL A 276 22.32 -23.78 12.71
C VAL A 276 22.59 -22.29 12.91
N GLU A 277 21.54 -21.49 13.01
CA GLU A 277 21.61 -20.07 13.33
C GLU A 277 20.70 -19.75 14.52
N GLY A 278 21.23 -19.07 15.53
CA GLY A 278 20.49 -18.69 16.73
C GLY A 278 21.34 -17.92 17.73
N GLU A 279 20.74 -17.52 18.85
CA GLU A 279 21.51 -17.00 19.98
C GLU A 279 22.31 -18.13 20.65
N PRO A 280 23.45 -17.86 21.31
CA PRO A 280 24.27 -18.91 21.92
C PRO A 280 23.48 -19.81 22.88
N LYS A 281 22.60 -19.22 23.69
CA LYS A 281 21.72 -19.95 24.63
C LYS A 281 20.69 -20.84 23.91
N SER A 282 20.16 -20.39 22.78
CA SER A 282 19.21 -21.14 21.96
C SER A 282 19.90 -22.32 21.27
N ILE A 283 21.10 -22.11 20.74
CA ILE A 283 21.91 -23.18 20.13
C ILE A 283 22.26 -24.25 21.19
N GLU A 284 22.64 -23.83 22.39
CA GLU A 284 22.91 -24.73 23.51
C GLU A 284 21.66 -25.53 23.93
N ALA A 285 20.50 -24.87 24.03
CA ALA A 285 19.23 -25.55 24.31
C ALA A 285 18.85 -26.56 23.21
N PHE A 286 19.07 -26.21 21.94
CA PHE A 286 18.80 -27.10 20.81
C PHE A 286 19.75 -28.30 20.78
N MET A 287 21.04 -28.11 21.08
CA MET A 287 22.01 -29.20 21.25
C MET A 287 21.51 -30.22 22.28
N GLY A 288 20.99 -29.75 23.42
CA GLY A 288 20.41 -30.61 24.46
C GLY A 288 19.16 -31.37 24.00
N LEU A 289 18.23 -30.70 23.31
CA LEU A 289 16.98 -31.33 22.84
C LEU A 289 17.21 -32.33 21.69
N ALA A 290 18.15 -32.01 20.79
CA ALA A 290 18.45 -32.80 19.60
C ALA A 290 19.58 -33.84 19.81
N GLY A 291 20.29 -33.80 20.95
CA GLY A 291 21.40 -34.69 21.26
C GLY A 291 22.64 -34.48 20.38
N LEU A 292 22.86 -33.26 19.89
CA LEU A 292 23.92 -32.92 18.96
C LEU A 292 25.17 -32.42 19.68
N ASP A 293 26.35 -32.75 19.16
CA ASP A 293 27.62 -32.30 19.71
C ASP A 293 28.07 -30.98 19.09
N PHE A 294 28.76 -30.15 19.87
CA PHE A 294 29.38 -28.94 19.34
C PHE A 294 30.67 -29.30 18.60
N ALA A 295 30.77 -28.93 17.32
CA ALA A 295 31.96 -29.20 16.50
C ALA A 295 32.97 -28.04 16.44
N GLY A 296 32.69 -26.94 17.13
CA GLY A 296 33.49 -25.72 17.09
C GLY A 296 32.70 -24.55 16.50
N SER A 297 33.00 -23.35 16.99
CA SER A 297 32.62 -22.10 16.36
C SER A 297 33.82 -21.66 15.52
N GLU A 298 33.91 -22.07 14.26
CA GLU A 298 34.72 -21.27 13.35
C GLU A 298 34.01 -19.92 13.24
N GLN A 299 34.60 -18.88 13.84
CA GLN A 299 34.35 -17.51 13.46
C GLN A 299 34.73 -17.38 11.99
N HIS A 300 33.82 -17.77 11.10
CA HIS A 300 33.90 -17.39 9.71
C HIS A 300 33.78 -15.87 9.68
N GLU A 301 34.88 -15.18 9.40
CA GLU A 301 34.88 -13.77 9.03
C GLU A 301 33.93 -13.58 7.83
N GLY A 302 32.67 -13.25 8.09
CA GLY A 302 31.65 -13.12 7.05
C GLY A 302 30.24 -13.50 7.51
N GLY A 303 29.83 -13.04 8.70
CA GLY A 303 28.55 -13.37 9.34
C GLY A 303 27.37 -13.51 8.38
N VAL A 304 26.56 -14.57 8.56
CA VAL A 304 25.33 -14.95 7.84
C VAL A 304 25.45 -15.09 6.30
N THR A 305 26.51 -14.58 5.67
CA THR A 305 26.77 -14.72 4.24
C THR A 305 27.50 -16.02 3.92
N ALA A 306 26.87 -17.15 4.27
CA ALA A 306 27.23 -18.43 3.67
C ALA A 306 27.12 -18.27 2.14
N ARG A 307 28.24 -18.42 1.40
CA ARG A 307 28.33 -18.21 -0.05
C ARG A 307 27.04 -18.66 -0.78
N GLY A 308 26.22 -17.68 -1.21
CA GLY A 308 24.97 -17.89 -1.97
C GLY A 308 23.65 -17.65 -1.23
N LEU A 309 23.65 -17.27 0.06
CA LEU A 309 22.44 -16.76 0.75
C LEU A 309 22.51 -15.24 0.88
N THR A 310 21.35 -14.59 0.68
CA THR A 310 21.17 -13.15 0.82
C THR A 310 20.08 -12.89 1.85
N ILE A 311 20.19 -11.76 2.55
CA ILE A 311 19.11 -11.25 3.40
C ILE A 311 18.40 -10.16 2.61
N THR A 312 17.08 -10.18 2.62
CA THR A 312 16.24 -9.14 2.01
C THR A 312 15.24 -8.66 3.04
N GLU A 313 15.20 -7.34 3.24
CA GLU A 313 14.18 -6.70 4.05
C GLU A 313 12.95 -6.44 3.20
N THR A 314 11.77 -6.78 3.74
CA THR A 314 10.51 -6.63 3.01
C THR A 314 9.43 -6.05 3.90
N ILE A 315 8.62 -5.15 3.38
CA ILE A 315 7.46 -4.57 4.06
C ILE A 315 6.25 -5.42 3.73
N VAL A 316 5.38 -5.62 4.72
CA VAL A 316 4.08 -6.26 4.54
C VAL A 316 3.04 -5.20 4.22
N PRO A 317 2.64 -5.00 2.95
CA PRO A 317 1.53 -4.10 2.63
C PRO A 317 0.20 -4.69 3.11
N ASP A 318 -0.83 -3.84 3.18
CA ASP A 318 -2.18 -4.31 3.45
C ASP A 318 -2.65 -5.29 2.36
N GLY A 319 -3.23 -6.41 2.79
CA GLY A 319 -3.70 -7.47 1.91
C GLY A 319 -2.64 -8.47 1.45
N ALA A 320 -1.39 -8.37 1.91
CA ALA A 320 -0.35 -9.36 1.65
C ALA A 320 -0.77 -10.76 2.14
N ARG A 321 -0.32 -11.82 1.47
CA ARG A 321 -0.75 -13.19 1.81
C ARG A 321 -0.30 -13.65 3.20
N ILE A 322 0.76 -13.03 3.73
CA ILE A 322 1.28 -13.29 5.08
C ILE A 322 0.57 -12.52 6.19
N GLN A 323 -0.25 -11.52 5.85
CA GLN A 323 -1.00 -10.74 6.83
C GLN A 323 -1.93 -11.65 7.66
N ASN A 324 -1.91 -11.47 8.97
CA ASN A 324 -2.62 -12.26 9.99
C ASN A 324 -2.29 -13.76 9.96
N ARG A 325 -1.16 -14.14 9.37
CA ARG A 325 -0.65 -15.51 9.34
C ARG A 325 0.75 -15.56 9.94
N THR A 326 1.20 -16.75 10.27
CA THR A 326 2.55 -17.00 10.80
C THR A 326 3.43 -17.59 9.70
N ALA A 327 4.74 -17.35 9.75
CA ALA A 327 5.68 -17.96 8.79
C ALA A 327 5.60 -19.50 8.80
N ARG A 328 5.31 -20.09 9.96
CA ARG A 328 5.06 -21.54 10.11
C ARG A 328 3.80 -21.99 9.37
N SER A 329 2.68 -21.28 9.52
CA SER A 329 1.41 -21.61 8.85
C SER A 329 1.52 -21.56 7.32
N LEU A 330 2.38 -20.69 6.80
CA LEU A 330 2.66 -20.57 5.36
C LEU A 330 3.78 -21.50 4.88
N GLN A 331 4.42 -22.24 5.78
CA GLN A 331 5.49 -23.18 5.44
C GLN A 331 6.61 -22.49 4.63
N LEU A 332 6.96 -21.24 4.95
CA LEU A 332 7.95 -20.45 4.16
C LEU A 332 9.25 -21.22 3.95
N LEU A 333 9.69 -21.91 4.98
CA LEU A 333 10.92 -22.68 4.94
C LEU A 333 10.78 -23.92 4.05
N SER A 334 9.76 -24.76 4.29
CA SER A 334 9.64 -26.03 3.59
C SER A 334 9.14 -25.90 2.15
N ARG A 335 8.28 -24.92 1.88
CA ARG A 335 7.68 -24.68 0.55
C ARG A 335 8.51 -23.72 -0.30
N HIS A 336 9.10 -22.69 0.31
CA HIS A 336 9.79 -21.62 -0.43
C HIS A 336 11.31 -21.59 -0.19
N SER A 337 11.84 -22.37 0.76
CA SER A 337 13.26 -22.33 1.15
C SER A 337 13.71 -20.93 1.60
N VAL A 338 12.81 -20.22 2.28
CA VAL A 338 13.04 -18.88 2.83
C VAL A 338 12.76 -18.91 4.34
N THR A 339 13.68 -18.35 5.11
CA THR A 339 13.59 -18.25 6.57
C THR A 339 13.22 -16.83 6.96
N LEU A 340 12.25 -16.68 7.87
CA LEU A 340 11.98 -15.41 8.55
C LEU A 340 12.95 -15.30 9.75
N LEU A 341 13.90 -14.37 9.67
CA LEU A 341 14.89 -14.13 10.71
C LEU A 341 14.39 -13.18 11.80
N GLY A 342 13.57 -12.21 11.42
CA GLY A 342 13.15 -11.14 12.33
C GLY A 342 11.94 -10.40 11.82
N VAL A 343 11.21 -9.80 12.76
CA VAL A 343 10.09 -8.91 12.48
C VAL A 343 10.31 -7.61 13.22
N SER A 344 10.17 -6.48 12.54
CA SER A 344 10.03 -5.18 13.19
C SER A 344 8.62 -4.64 12.98
N ARG A 345 8.02 -4.13 14.05
CA ARG A 345 6.67 -3.57 14.07
C ARG A 345 6.70 -2.29 14.88
N GLU A 346 6.30 -1.18 14.26
CA GLU A 346 6.22 0.13 14.93
C GLU A 346 7.54 0.44 15.70
N GLY A 347 8.70 0.19 15.08
CA GLY A 347 10.00 0.39 15.72
C GLY A 347 10.38 -0.62 16.83
N GLN A 348 9.46 -1.48 17.28
CA GLN A 348 9.78 -2.62 18.16
C GLN A 348 10.31 -3.81 17.35
N ARG A 349 11.15 -4.63 17.97
CA ARG A 349 11.82 -5.77 17.33
C ARG A 349 11.43 -7.06 18.02
N PHE A 350 11.04 -8.03 17.20
CA PHE A 350 10.74 -9.38 17.62
C PHE A 350 11.82 -10.28 17.04
N ARG A 351 12.57 -10.95 17.93
CA ARG A 351 13.65 -11.90 17.60
C ARG A 351 13.25 -13.32 17.98
N ASP A 352 12.58 -13.45 19.12
CA ASP A 352 12.19 -14.75 19.65
C ASP A 352 10.94 -15.30 18.97
N ARG A 353 11.01 -16.57 18.54
CA ARG A 353 9.86 -17.34 18.03
C ARG A 353 9.08 -16.63 16.92
N VAL A 354 9.77 -15.84 16.09
CA VAL A 354 9.18 -15.07 14.97
C VAL A 354 8.41 -15.94 13.98
N ARG A 355 8.72 -17.24 13.91
CA ARG A 355 7.98 -18.23 13.11
C ARG A 355 6.51 -18.39 13.52
N LEU A 356 6.20 -18.14 14.78
CA LEU A 356 4.87 -18.25 15.39
C LEU A 356 4.18 -16.89 15.56
N LEU A 357 4.92 -15.79 15.35
CA LEU A 357 4.37 -14.45 15.45
C LEU A 357 3.36 -14.21 14.31
N PRO A 358 2.12 -13.80 14.61
CA PRO A 358 1.19 -13.34 13.59
C PRO A 358 1.70 -12.03 12.99
N ILE A 359 1.92 -12.03 11.68
CA ILE A 359 2.43 -10.89 10.93
C ILE A 359 1.29 -9.90 10.65
N ARG A 360 1.56 -8.60 10.81
CA ARG A 360 0.61 -7.50 10.57
C ARG A 360 1.03 -6.66 9.37
N ALA A 361 0.09 -5.94 8.77
CA ALA A 361 0.42 -4.93 7.77
C ALA A 361 1.26 -3.82 8.41
N GLY A 362 2.25 -3.33 7.66
CA GLY A 362 3.26 -2.39 8.16
C GLY A 362 4.46 -3.06 8.85
N ASP A 363 4.42 -4.38 9.12
CA ASP A 363 5.59 -5.09 9.63
C ASP A 363 6.73 -5.08 8.58
N VAL A 364 7.96 -4.96 9.05
CA VAL A 364 9.18 -5.20 8.26
C VAL A 364 9.69 -6.60 8.59
N LEU A 365 9.80 -7.45 7.57
CA LEU A 365 10.29 -8.82 7.65
C LEU A 365 11.72 -8.89 7.14
N LEU A 366 12.57 -9.61 7.88
CA LEU A 366 13.89 -10.00 7.40
C LEU A 366 13.85 -11.42 6.88
N LEU A 367 13.99 -11.57 5.56
CA LEU A 367 13.93 -12.86 4.88
C LEU A 367 15.34 -13.29 4.45
N LEU A 368 15.72 -14.52 4.80
CA LEU A 368 16.97 -15.15 4.39
C LEU A 368 16.68 -16.27 3.39
N GLY A 369 17.42 -16.30 2.28
CA GLY A 369 17.28 -17.34 1.28
C GLY A 369 18.24 -17.14 0.11
N ARG A 370 18.11 -17.98 -0.92
CA ARG A 370 18.81 -17.76 -2.20
C ARG A 370 18.13 -16.65 -3.00
N PRO A 371 18.84 -15.83 -3.77
CA PRO A 371 18.25 -14.71 -4.51
C PRO A 371 17.01 -15.07 -5.34
N GLU A 372 17.04 -16.19 -6.07
CA GLU A 372 15.93 -16.62 -6.93
C GLU A 372 14.72 -17.07 -6.12
N ARG A 373 14.97 -17.74 -4.98
CA ARG A 373 13.92 -18.22 -4.07
C ARG A 373 13.31 -17.09 -3.26
N LEU A 374 14.12 -16.13 -2.84
CA LEU A 374 13.67 -14.91 -2.20
C LEU A 374 12.77 -14.13 -3.14
N ALA A 375 13.20 -13.84 -4.37
CA ALA A 375 12.39 -13.10 -5.34
C ALA A 375 11.02 -13.77 -5.59
N ALA A 376 11.01 -15.10 -5.75
CA ALA A 376 9.78 -15.86 -5.93
C ALA A 376 8.90 -15.87 -4.65
N ALA A 377 9.50 -15.95 -3.47
CA ALA A 377 8.77 -15.90 -2.20
C ALA A 377 8.20 -14.52 -1.93
N THR A 378 8.95 -13.45 -2.17
CA THR A 378 8.49 -12.07 -1.97
C THR A 378 7.31 -11.73 -2.87
N ASP A 379 7.39 -12.14 -4.14
CA ASP A 379 6.29 -12.00 -5.11
C ASP A 379 5.06 -12.81 -4.67
N TRP A 380 5.27 -14.08 -4.29
CA TRP A 380 4.18 -14.94 -3.83
C TRP A 380 3.51 -14.45 -2.54
N LEU A 381 4.29 -13.89 -1.61
CA LEU A 381 3.79 -13.31 -0.35
C LEU A 381 3.09 -11.97 -0.59
N GLY A 382 3.42 -11.28 -1.68
CA GLY A 382 2.99 -9.91 -1.94
C GLY A 382 3.64 -8.89 -1.00
N VAL A 383 4.88 -9.13 -0.58
CA VAL A 383 5.66 -8.21 0.26
C VAL A 383 6.58 -7.34 -0.60
N LEU A 384 6.85 -6.11 -0.15
CA LEU A 384 7.61 -5.12 -0.91
C LEU A 384 9.06 -5.05 -0.41
N PRO A 385 10.07 -5.44 -1.20
CA PRO A 385 11.46 -5.34 -0.76
C PRO A 385 11.89 -3.88 -0.56
N ILE A 386 12.54 -3.59 0.57
CA ILE A 386 13.07 -2.26 0.90
C ILE A 386 14.40 -2.02 0.18
N GLU A 387 15.27 -3.02 0.15
CA GLU A 387 16.55 -2.97 -0.53
C GLU A 387 16.48 -3.66 -1.90
N GLY A 388 16.99 -2.96 -2.92
CA GLY A 388 17.47 -3.51 -4.18
C GLY A 388 16.56 -4.56 -4.84
N ARG A 389 15.53 -4.12 -5.56
CA ARG A 389 14.95 -4.90 -6.66
C ARG A 389 16.04 -5.11 -7.73
N GLN A 390 16.89 -6.12 -7.59
CA GLN A 390 17.90 -6.46 -8.61
C GLN A 390 17.36 -7.36 -9.73
N THR A 391 16.07 -7.72 -9.72
CA THR A 391 15.55 -8.82 -10.56
C THR A 391 14.35 -8.49 -11.45
N GLU A 392 13.77 -7.29 -11.44
CA GLU A 392 12.92 -6.90 -12.57
C GLU A 392 13.86 -6.51 -13.72
N VAL A 393 13.77 -7.22 -14.85
CA VAL A 393 14.45 -6.83 -16.09
C VAL A 393 13.80 -5.53 -16.55
N ILE A 394 14.29 -4.42 -16.01
CA ILE A 394 13.80 -3.09 -16.35
C ILE A 394 14.14 -2.85 -17.82
N GLN A 395 13.13 -2.80 -18.67
CA GLN A 395 13.29 -2.62 -20.11
C GLN A 395 13.56 -1.14 -20.42
N ARG A 396 14.67 -0.58 -19.89
CA ARG A 396 15.01 0.86 -19.98
C ARG A 396 14.98 1.40 -21.42
N GLN A 397 15.28 0.55 -22.39
CA GLN A 397 15.22 0.89 -23.82
C GLN A 397 13.79 1.18 -24.33
N LYS A 398 12.76 0.64 -23.66
CA LYS A 398 11.35 0.84 -24.00
C LYS A 398 10.65 1.91 -23.13
N ALA A 399 11.38 2.57 -22.23
CA ALA A 399 10.88 3.65 -21.37
C ALA A 399 10.17 4.77 -22.16
N GLY A 400 10.83 5.27 -23.22
CA GLY A 400 10.28 6.33 -24.06
C GLY A 400 9.01 5.91 -24.81
N LEU A 401 8.93 4.65 -25.25
CA LEU A 401 7.74 4.11 -25.91
C LEU A 401 6.56 4.00 -24.95
N SER A 402 6.78 3.51 -23.72
CA SER A 402 5.72 3.43 -22.73
C SER A 402 5.15 4.82 -22.40
N ILE A 403 6.04 5.79 -22.14
CA ILE A 403 5.67 7.19 -21.94
C ILE A 403 4.87 7.73 -23.14
N GLY A 404 5.37 7.51 -24.35
CA GLY A 404 4.74 8.02 -25.58
C GLY A 404 3.32 7.48 -25.79
N ILE A 405 3.10 6.19 -25.56
CA ILE A 405 1.76 5.56 -25.69
C ILE A 405 0.80 6.10 -24.65
N PHE A 406 1.25 6.25 -23.40
CA PHE A 406 0.43 6.83 -22.34
C PHE A 406 0.01 8.26 -22.67
N PHE A 407 0.96 9.13 -23.02
CA PHE A 407 0.66 10.51 -23.37
C PHE A 407 -0.16 10.64 -24.66
N ALA A 408 0.01 9.73 -25.62
CA ALA A 408 -0.85 9.67 -26.80
C ALA A 408 -2.30 9.31 -26.42
N ALA A 409 -2.51 8.32 -25.57
CA ALA A 409 -3.84 7.95 -25.09
C ALA A 409 -4.51 9.10 -24.31
N VAL A 410 -3.76 9.72 -23.39
CA VAL A 410 -4.21 10.93 -22.67
C VAL A 410 -4.52 12.06 -23.64
N GLY A 411 -3.65 12.33 -24.61
CA GLY A 411 -3.84 13.38 -25.61
C GLY A 411 -5.09 13.17 -26.47
N LEU A 412 -5.37 11.93 -26.87
CA LEU A 412 -6.59 11.57 -27.61
C LEU A 412 -7.86 11.74 -26.76
N ALA A 413 -7.79 11.42 -25.46
CA ALA A 413 -8.89 11.62 -24.53
C ALA A 413 -9.16 13.11 -24.29
N VAL A 414 -8.10 13.91 -24.05
CA VAL A 414 -8.20 15.36 -23.85
C VAL A 414 -8.69 16.08 -25.11
N ALA A 415 -8.28 15.63 -26.29
CA ALA A 415 -8.77 16.17 -27.56
C ALA A 415 -10.22 15.78 -27.88
N GLY A 416 -10.87 14.96 -27.05
CA GLY A 416 -12.25 14.49 -27.25
C GLY A 416 -12.41 13.51 -28.42
N VAL A 417 -11.31 12.94 -28.93
CA VAL A 417 -11.34 12.00 -30.06
C VAL A 417 -11.84 10.63 -29.61
N LEU A 418 -11.47 10.21 -28.40
CA LEU A 418 -11.89 8.96 -27.77
C LEU A 418 -12.29 9.23 -26.32
N SER A 419 -13.20 8.42 -25.76
CA SER A 419 -13.43 8.44 -24.31
C SER A 419 -12.18 7.94 -23.57
N LEU A 420 -11.99 8.38 -22.32
CA LEU A 420 -10.84 7.99 -21.52
C LEU A 420 -10.71 6.46 -21.40
N THR A 421 -11.82 5.76 -21.17
CA THR A 421 -11.86 4.29 -21.08
C THR A 421 -11.34 3.63 -22.35
N VAL A 422 -11.78 4.10 -23.53
CA VAL A 422 -11.37 3.53 -24.81
C VAL A 422 -9.89 3.85 -25.10
N ALA A 423 -9.46 5.08 -24.81
CA ALA A 423 -8.08 5.50 -25.00
C ALA A 423 -7.10 4.69 -24.12
N LEU A 424 -7.44 4.48 -22.84
CA LEU A 424 -6.64 3.65 -21.94
C LEU A 424 -6.68 2.18 -22.34
N GLY A 425 -7.82 1.66 -22.83
CA GLY A 425 -7.93 0.32 -23.38
C GLY A 425 -6.98 0.11 -24.57
N ALA A 426 -6.92 1.08 -25.49
CA ALA A 426 -5.98 1.06 -26.60
C ALA A 426 -4.51 1.10 -26.13
N ALA A 427 -4.21 1.89 -25.09
CA ALA A 427 -2.87 1.92 -24.48
C ALA A 427 -2.47 0.55 -23.91
N VAL A 428 -3.39 -0.13 -23.21
CA VAL A 428 -3.15 -1.48 -22.68
C VAL A 428 -2.87 -2.48 -23.81
N ILE A 429 -3.65 -2.44 -24.89
CA ILE A 429 -3.40 -3.29 -26.08
C ILE A 429 -2.01 -3.00 -26.65
N GLY A 430 -1.65 -1.72 -26.81
CA GLY A 430 -0.32 -1.30 -27.27
C GLY A 430 0.79 -1.84 -26.37
N TYR A 431 0.62 -1.79 -25.05
CA TYR A 431 1.59 -2.35 -24.09
C TYR A 431 1.75 -3.87 -24.22
N VAL A 432 0.66 -4.60 -24.45
CA VAL A 432 0.72 -6.06 -24.63
C VAL A 432 1.40 -6.42 -25.95
N VAL A 433 1.01 -5.76 -27.05
CA VAL A 433 1.57 -6.02 -28.40
C VAL A 433 3.08 -5.72 -28.45
N LEU A 434 3.54 -4.68 -27.76
CA LEU A 434 4.96 -4.30 -27.71
C LEU A 434 5.77 -5.08 -26.66
N GLY A 435 5.14 -6.01 -25.93
CA GLY A 435 5.76 -6.79 -24.86
C GLY A 435 6.28 -5.92 -23.71
N LEU A 436 5.59 -4.81 -23.42
CA LEU A 436 5.81 -3.99 -22.23
C LEU A 436 5.16 -4.63 -21.00
N VAL A 437 3.97 -5.22 -21.18
CA VAL A 437 3.23 -5.94 -20.14
C VAL A 437 2.81 -7.29 -20.69
N ASN A 438 3.10 -8.38 -19.97
CA ASN A 438 2.66 -9.70 -20.39
C ASN A 438 1.20 -9.98 -19.97
N GLY A 439 0.53 -10.95 -20.61
CA GLY A 439 -0.88 -11.24 -20.32
C GLY A 439 -1.16 -11.62 -18.87
N ARG A 440 -0.20 -12.20 -18.15
CA ARG A 440 -0.35 -12.52 -16.72
C ARG A 440 -0.26 -11.26 -15.85
N GLU A 441 0.64 -10.34 -16.19
CA GLU A 441 0.81 -9.05 -15.53
C GLU A 441 -0.44 -8.18 -15.67
N VAL A 442 -1.15 -8.25 -16.81
CA VAL A 442 -2.42 -7.52 -16.97
C VAL A 442 -3.40 -7.86 -15.84
N TYR A 443 -3.67 -9.16 -15.60
CA TYR A 443 -4.60 -9.59 -14.55
C TYR A 443 -4.05 -9.42 -13.13
N ASN A 444 -2.73 -9.57 -12.95
CA ASN A 444 -2.08 -9.40 -11.66
C ASN A 444 -1.96 -7.93 -11.23
N SER A 445 -2.02 -6.99 -12.18
CA SER A 445 -1.96 -5.55 -11.89
C SER A 445 -3.29 -5.00 -11.35
N ILE A 446 -4.39 -5.70 -11.59
CA ILE A 446 -5.72 -5.27 -11.15
C ILE A 446 -5.87 -5.53 -9.65
N GLU A 447 -6.24 -4.50 -8.91
CA GLU A 447 -6.62 -4.61 -7.51
C GLU A 447 -8.07 -5.08 -7.36
N TRP A 448 -8.29 -6.40 -7.52
CA TRP A 448 -9.63 -6.99 -7.51
C TRP A 448 -10.47 -6.64 -6.28
N LYS A 449 -9.85 -6.42 -5.11
CA LYS A 449 -10.55 -5.96 -3.90
C LYS A 449 -11.20 -4.59 -4.10
N VAL A 450 -10.50 -3.65 -4.75
CA VAL A 450 -11.02 -2.30 -5.04
C VAL A 450 -12.10 -2.37 -6.12
N ILE A 451 -11.92 -3.22 -7.14
CA ILE A 451 -12.92 -3.45 -8.19
C ILE A 451 -14.23 -3.98 -7.60
N VAL A 452 -14.18 -5.02 -6.75
CA VAL A 452 -15.37 -5.58 -6.09
C VAL A 452 -16.01 -4.57 -5.15
N LEU A 453 -15.21 -3.80 -4.40
CA LEU A 453 -15.70 -2.73 -3.54
C LEU A 453 -16.51 -1.70 -4.32
N LEU A 454 -15.93 -1.15 -5.39
CA LEU A 454 -16.59 -0.16 -6.26
C LEU A 454 -17.88 -0.72 -6.86
N ALA A 455 -17.76 -1.88 -7.51
CA ALA A 455 -18.88 -2.51 -8.19
C ALA A 455 -20.05 -2.84 -7.25
N SER A 456 -19.76 -3.06 -5.96
CA SER A 456 -20.78 -3.32 -4.94
C SER A 456 -21.37 -2.03 -4.34
N LEU A 457 -20.56 -0.99 -4.17
CA LEU A 457 -20.99 0.26 -3.55
C LEU A 457 -21.74 1.19 -4.51
N ILE A 458 -21.50 1.11 -5.82
CA ILE A 458 -22.22 1.93 -6.81
C ILE A 458 -23.75 1.68 -6.75
N PRO A 459 -24.26 0.44 -6.88
CA PRO A 459 -25.71 0.20 -6.76
C PRO A 459 -26.27 0.53 -5.37
N LEU A 460 -25.47 0.38 -4.31
CA LEU A 460 -25.87 0.78 -2.96
C LEU A 460 -25.99 2.30 -2.82
N ALA A 461 -25.09 3.07 -3.44
CA ALA A 461 -25.14 4.52 -3.47
C ALA A 461 -26.36 5.01 -4.27
N GLU A 462 -26.63 4.40 -5.44
CA GLU A 462 -27.83 4.68 -6.22
C GLU A 462 -29.12 4.36 -5.44
N ALA A 463 -29.18 3.24 -4.71
CA ALA A 463 -30.33 2.91 -3.87
C ALA A 463 -30.51 3.91 -2.70
N PHE A 464 -29.40 4.37 -2.11
CA PHE A 464 -29.42 5.41 -1.08
C PHE A 464 -29.91 6.76 -1.62
N GLU A 465 -29.57 7.10 -2.87
CA GLU A 465 -30.08 8.29 -3.55
C GLU A 465 -31.56 8.17 -3.89
N ARG A 466 -31.99 7.08 -4.54
CA ARG A 466 -33.39 6.82 -4.95
C ARG A 466 -34.37 6.82 -3.78
N THR A 467 -33.91 6.44 -2.58
CA THR A 467 -34.72 6.41 -1.34
C THR A 467 -34.74 7.73 -0.57
N GLY A 468 -34.04 8.77 -1.05
CA GLY A 468 -33.98 10.09 -0.41
C GLY A 468 -33.03 10.18 0.80
N GLY A 469 -32.17 9.18 1.00
CA GLY A 469 -31.19 9.18 2.09
C GLY A 469 -30.16 10.30 1.96
N ALA A 470 -29.66 10.54 0.75
CA ALA A 470 -28.73 11.63 0.46
C ALA A 470 -29.37 13.01 0.68
N GLU A 471 -30.62 13.17 0.24
CA GLU A 471 -31.41 14.39 0.43
C GLU A 471 -31.62 14.70 1.92
N PHE A 472 -31.91 13.69 2.74
CA PHE A 472 -32.03 13.87 4.19
C PHE A 472 -30.74 14.38 4.83
N LEU A 473 -29.59 13.77 4.50
CA LEU A 473 -28.30 14.24 5.02
C LEU A 473 -27.94 15.64 4.52
N ALA A 474 -28.25 15.94 3.26
CA ALA A 474 -28.06 17.27 2.70
C ALA A 474 -28.89 18.33 3.45
N HIS A 475 -30.16 18.06 3.76
CA HIS A 475 -31.00 18.95 4.57
C HIS A 475 -30.48 19.14 6.00
N GLN A 476 -29.91 18.09 6.61
CA GLN A 476 -29.29 18.21 7.93
C GLN A 476 -28.05 19.12 7.88
N ILE A 477 -27.20 18.98 6.87
CA ILE A 477 -26.02 19.84 6.70
C ILE A 477 -26.45 21.29 6.36
N ALA A 478 -27.45 21.45 5.48
CA ALA A 478 -27.97 22.76 5.10
C ALA A 478 -28.62 23.48 6.29
N SER A 479 -29.39 22.78 7.13
CA SER A 479 -30.01 23.38 8.33
C SER A 479 -28.97 23.78 9.39
N LEU A 480 -27.91 22.98 9.58
CA LEU A 480 -26.79 23.32 10.47
C LEU A 480 -26.01 24.56 10.01
N THR A 481 -26.01 24.83 8.71
CA THR A 481 -25.26 25.95 8.10
C THR A 481 -26.16 27.11 7.69
N GLN A 482 -27.45 27.06 8.04
CA GLN A 482 -28.42 28.08 7.67
C GLN A 482 -28.02 29.45 8.26
N GLY A 483 -28.02 30.49 7.41
CA GLY A 483 -27.64 31.85 7.80
C GLY A 483 -26.13 32.14 7.70
N TYR A 484 -25.29 31.13 7.43
CA TYR A 484 -23.89 31.32 7.10
C TYR A 484 -23.68 31.42 5.58
N PRO A 485 -22.54 31.98 5.13
CA PRO A 485 -22.18 31.96 3.72
C PRO A 485 -22.05 30.54 3.17
N ALA A 486 -22.38 30.38 1.88
CA ALA A 486 -22.33 29.14 1.10
C ALA A 486 -21.05 28.30 1.28
N TRP A 487 -19.88 28.95 1.42
CA TRP A 487 -18.60 28.27 1.62
C TRP A 487 -18.50 27.51 2.94
N VAL A 488 -19.30 27.87 3.96
CA VAL A 488 -19.35 27.15 5.24
C VAL A 488 -19.96 25.77 5.05
N THR A 489 -21.01 25.64 4.24
CA THR A 489 -21.61 24.35 3.88
C THR A 489 -20.62 23.45 3.16
N LEU A 490 -19.85 24.01 2.22
CA LEU A 490 -18.75 23.29 1.55
C LEU A 490 -17.69 22.83 2.55
N ALA A 491 -17.24 23.70 3.46
CA ALA A 491 -16.24 23.36 4.47
C ALA A 491 -16.73 22.25 5.42
N VAL A 492 -17.99 22.29 5.86
CA VAL A 492 -18.59 21.23 6.68
C VAL A 492 -18.63 19.90 5.94
N LEU A 493 -19.06 19.89 4.67
CA LEU A 493 -19.05 18.70 3.83
C LEU A 493 -17.63 18.12 3.70
N MET A 494 -16.63 18.98 3.46
CA MET A 494 -15.24 18.55 3.37
C MET A 494 -14.72 17.96 4.68
N VAL A 495 -14.99 18.60 5.83
CA VAL A 495 -14.59 18.08 7.16
C VAL A 495 -15.20 16.70 7.42
N VAL A 496 -16.50 16.54 7.17
CA VAL A 496 -17.18 15.25 7.34
C VAL A 496 -16.57 14.18 6.42
N THR A 497 -16.30 14.54 5.16
CA THR A 497 -15.72 13.64 4.17
C THR A 497 -14.28 13.24 4.52
N MET A 498 -13.44 14.19 4.95
CA MET A 498 -12.06 13.93 5.41
C MET A 498 -12.06 13.00 6.62
N THR A 499 -12.88 13.31 7.63
CA THR A 499 -13.00 12.49 8.84
C THR A 499 -13.43 11.06 8.48
N MET A 500 -14.36 10.90 7.54
CA MET A 500 -14.77 9.58 7.06
C MET A 500 -13.63 8.85 6.33
N SER A 501 -12.82 9.58 5.55
CA SER A 501 -11.66 9.03 4.83
C SER A 501 -10.52 8.56 5.74
N ASP A 502 -10.44 9.06 6.97
CA ASP A 502 -9.43 8.58 7.92
C ASP A 502 -9.70 7.17 8.44
N PHE A 503 -10.95 6.69 8.34
CA PHE A 503 -11.36 5.37 8.82
C PHE A 503 -11.81 4.42 7.70
N LEU A 504 -12.17 4.95 6.53
CA LEU A 504 -12.60 4.19 5.37
C LEU A 504 -11.57 4.33 4.25
N ASN A 505 -11.57 3.40 3.29
CA ASN A 505 -10.82 3.60 2.06
C ASN A 505 -11.43 4.77 1.27
N ASN A 506 -10.59 5.68 0.78
CA ASN A 506 -10.92 6.85 -0.05
C ASN A 506 -12.06 6.61 -1.04
N VAL A 507 -12.04 5.48 -1.76
CA VAL A 507 -13.07 5.12 -2.74
C VAL A 507 -14.47 5.01 -2.13
N ALA A 508 -14.58 4.30 -1.01
CA ALA A 508 -15.86 4.11 -0.33
C ALA A 508 -16.37 5.45 0.21
N THR A 509 -15.47 6.25 0.76
CA THR A 509 -15.77 7.61 1.24
C THR A 509 -16.37 8.46 0.12
N THR A 510 -15.75 8.45 -1.07
CA THR A 510 -16.24 9.22 -2.23
C THR A 510 -17.63 8.76 -2.67
N LEU A 511 -17.87 7.46 -2.78
CA LEU A 511 -19.17 6.93 -3.22
C LEU A 511 -20.31 7.28 -2.26
N ILE A 512 -20.03 7.40 -0.96
CA ILE A 512 -21.02 7.82 0.04
C ILE A 512 -21.24 9.34 -0.01
N ALA A 513 -20.17 10.12 -0.17
CA ALA A 513 -20.22 11.58 -0.10
C ALA A 513 -20.70 12.26 -1.39
N ALA A 514 -20.48 11.66 -2.57
CA ALA A 514 -20.87 12.22 -3.86
C ALA A 514 -22.39 12.50 -3.99
N PRO A 515 -23.31 11.56 -3.68
CA PRO A 515 -24.74 11.85 -3.73
C PRO A 515 -25.17 12.93 -2.74
N ILE A 516 -24.51 13.01 -1.57
CA ILE A 516 -24.77 14.05 -0.57
C ILE A 516 -24.35 15.42 -1.11
N ALA A 517 -23.20 15.52 -1.79
CA ALA A 517 -22.71 16.74 -2.41
C ALA A 517 -23.69 17.30 -3.45
N LEU A 518 -24.20 16.44 -4.34
CA LEU A 518 -25.21 16.83 -5.34
C LEU A 518 -26.53 17.24 -4.68
N SER A 519 -26.96 16.50 -3.67
CA SER A 519 -28.18 16.81 -2.93
C SER A 519 -28.08 18.17 -2.21
N ILE A 520 -26.91 18.50 -1.66
CA ILE A 520 -26.66 19.83 -1.06
C ILE A 520 -26.74 20.91 -2.14
N ALA A 521 -26.06 20.73 -3.28
CA ALA A 521 -26.08 21.69 -4.38
C ALA A 521 -27.49 21.94 -4.91
N GLY A 522 -28.29 20.88 -5.07
CA GLY A 522 -29.69 20.98 -5.46
C GLY A 522 -30.55 21.70 -4.43
N ALA A 523 -30.36 21.40 -3.13
CA ALA A 523 -31.12 22.02 -2.05
C ALA A 523 -30.76 23.50 -1.83
N THR A 524 -29.52 23.90 -2.08
CA THR A 524 -29.05 25.29 -1.92
C THR A 524 -29.10 26.10 -3.22
N GLY A 525 -29.36 25.45 -4.37
CA GLY A 525 -29.35 26.08 -5.69
C GLY A 525 -27.96 26.53 -6.15
N GLN A 526 -26.90 25.94 -5.59
CA GLN A 526 -25.51 26.30 -5.85
C GLN A 526 -24.86 25.37 -6.88
N ASN A 527 -23.69 25.75 -7.35
CA ASN A 527 -22.95 24.97 -8.34
C ASN A 527 -22.56 23.56 -7.82
N PRO A 528 -23.04 22.46 -8.44
CA PRO A 528 -22.71 21.10 -8.02
C PRO A 528 -21.23 20.75 -8.18
N ASP A 529 -20.54 21.34 -9.16
CA ASP A 529 -19.14 21.05 -9.44
C ASP A 529 -18.23 21.43 -8.27
N THR A 530 -18.57 22.50 -7.55
CA THR A 530 -17.81 22.96 -6.37
C THR A 530 -17.86 21.94 -5.23
N TYR A 531 -19.04 21.36 -4.97
CA TYR A 531 -19.23 20.35 -3.92
C TYR A 531 -18.62 19.01 -4.31
N LEU A 532 -18.79 18.59 -5.57
CA LEU A 532 -18.18 17.38 -6.12
C LEU A 532 -16.65 17.44 -6.05
N MET A 533 -16.03 18.54 -6.48
CA MET A 533 -14.59 18.75 -6.36
C MET A 533 -14.15 18.84 -4.90
N GLY A 534 -14.96 19.44 -4.02
CA GLY A 534 -14.74 19.43 -2.58
C GLY A 534 -14.66 18.01 -2.00
N VAL A 535 -15.58 17.12 -2.40
CA VAL A 535 -15.55 15.71 -2.02
C VAL A 535 -14.33 14.99 -2.60
N ALA A 536 -13.96 15.25 -3.86
CA ALA A 536 -12.78 14.64 -4.48
C ALA A 536 -11.49 14.94 -3.70
N VAL A 537 -11.30 16.20 -3.31
CA VAL A 537 -10.16 16.66 -2.49
C VAL A 537 -10.23 16.05 -1.10
N ALA A 538 -11.38 16.18 -0.42
CA ALA A 538 -11.56 15.71 0.95
C ALA A 538 -11.37 14.20 1.10
N ALA A 539 -11.96 13.40 0.22
CA ALA A 539 -11.85 11.94 0.23
C ALA A 539 -10.46 11.42 -0.18
N SER A 540 -9.58 12.29 -0.70
CA SER A 540 -8.20 11.93 -1.01
C SER A 540 -7.24 12.22 0.15
N CYS A 541 -7.63 13.07 1.10
CA CYS A 541 -6.78 13.57 2.18
C CYS A 541 -6.98 12.79 3.48
N ALA A 542 -6.53 11.54 3.53
CA ALA A 542 -6.52 10.72 4.74
C ALA A 542 -5.13 10.78 5.41
N PHE A 543 -4.90 11.77 6.27
CA PHE A 543 -3.58 12.03 6.87
C PHE A 543 -3.52 11.72 8.37
N LEU A 544 -4.65 11.54 9.07
CA LEU A 544 -4.66 11.34 10.53
C LEU A 544 -4.30 9.93 10.96
N THR A 545 -4.49 8.93 10.09
CA THR A 545 -4.28 7.52 10.45
C THR A 545 -3.42 6.76 9.43
N PRO A 546 -2.71 5.71 9.87
CA PRO A 546 -2.00 4.80 8.98
C PRO A 546 -2.93 3.91 8.15
N ILE A 547 -4.21 3.80 8.51
CA ILE A 547 -5.17 2.86 7.91
C ILE A 547 -5.95 3.54 6.77
N GLY A 548 -6.19 4.86 6.85
CA GLY A 548 -6.97 5.60 5.85
C GLY A 548 -6.38 5.53 4.43
N HIS A 549 -5.06 5.41 4.30
CA HIS A 549 -4.41 5.26 2.99
C HIS A 549 -3.30 4.21 2.99
N LYS A 550 -3.24 3.38 1.94
CA LYS A 550 -2.21 2.34 1.76
C LYS A 550 -0.79 2.88 1.90
N ASN A 551 -0.50 4.02 1.28
CA ASN A 551 0.80 4.69 1.38
C ASN A 551 1.27 4.87 2.83
N ASN A 552 0.38 5.30 3.72
CA ASN A 552 0.67 5.48 5.14
C ASN A 552 0.99 4.13 5.81
N THR A 553 0.26 3.07 5.50
CA THR A 553 0.57 1.73 6.03
C THR A 553 1.97 1.25 5.58
N ILE A 554 2.37 1.50 4.33
CA ILE A 554 3.65 1.02 3.77
C ILE A 554 4.84 1.71 4.46
N ILE A 555 4.74 3.00 4.78
CA ILE A 555 5.83 3.73 5.45
C ILE A 555 5.91 3.47 6.96
N LEU A 556 4.87 2.89 7.59
CA LEU A 556 4.79 2.70 9.04
C LEU A 556 6.03 1.96 9.58
N GLY A 557 6.37 0.83 8.95
CA GLY A 557 7.51 0.00 9.33
C GLY A 557 8.87 0.66 9.05
N PRO A 558 9.21 0.96 7.79
CA PRO A 558 10.50 1.54 7.42
C PRO A 558 10.79 2.89 8.08
N GLY A 559 9.75 3.71 8.29
CA GLY A 559 9.86 4.99 8.97
C GLY A 559 9.91 4.87 10.50
N GLY A 560 9.64 3.70 11.08
CA GLY A 560 9.60 3.50 12.54
C GLY A 560 8.47 4.26 13.23
N TYR A 561 7.40 4.58 12.50
CA TYR A 561 6.27 5.37 12.99
C TYR A 561 5.32 4.53 13.85
N HIS A 562 4.66 5.19 14.78
CA HIS A 562 3.51 4.67 15.51
C HIS A 562 2.22 5.29 14.99
N PHE A 563 1.09 4.67 15.32
CA PHE A 563 -0.23 5.22 14.99
C PHE A 563 -0.39 6.68 15.44
N GLY A 564 0.06 6.98 16.67
CA GLY A 564 0.00 8.32 17.26
C GLY A 564 0.99 9.34 16.70
N ASP A 565 1.82 9.00 15.71
CA ASP A 565 2.69 9.98 15.06
C ASP A 565 1.99 10.70 13.89
N TYR A 566 0.98 10.06 13.27
CA TYR A 566 0.28 10.59 12.08
C TYR A 566 -0.48 11.88 12.36
N TRP A 567 -1.31 11.93 13.40
CA TRP A 567 -2.11 13.11 13.70
C TRP A 567 -1.28 14.38 13.95
N ARG A 568 -0.01 14.26 14.39
CA ARG A 568 0.85 15.41 14.70
C ARG A 568 1.17 16.26 13.46
N ILE A 569 1.35 15.62 12.32
CA ILE A 569 1.61 16.28 11.04
C ILE A 569 0.36 16.29 10.15
N GLY A 570 -0.48 15.26 10.25
CA GLY A 570 -1.71 15.10 9.47
C GLY A 570 -2.75 16.16 9.80
N LEU A 571 -3.02 16.42 11.08
CA LEU A 571 -4.05 17.39 11.48
C LEU A 571 -3.71 18.82 11.01
N PRO A 572 -2.48 19.35 11.22
CA PRO A 572 -2.10 20.63 10.64
C PRO A 572 -2.21 20.66 9.11
N LEU A 573 -1.87 19.54 8.44
CA LEU A 573 -1.95 19.45 6.98
C LEU A 573 -3.40 19.45 6.49
N GLU A 574 -4.32 18.74 7.14
CA GLU A 574 -5.75 18.74 6.77
C GLU A 574 -6.40 20.11 6.96
N LEU A 575 -6.10 20.78 8.08
CA LEU A 575 -6.56 22.15 8.31
C LEU A 575 -6.03 23.10 7.22
N LEU A 576 -4.77 22.92 6.83
CA LEU A 576 -4.16 23.68 5.74
C LEU A 576 -4.83 23.37 4.40
N VAL A 577 -5.13 22.10 4.12
CA VAL A 577 -5.87 21.68 2.92
C VAL A 577 -7.22 22.35 2.88
N ILE A 578 -8.02 22.34 3.95
CA ILE A 578 -9.33 23.01 3.99
C ILE A 578 -9.18 24.52 3.75
N ALA A 579 -8.22 25.14 4.45
CA ALA A 579 -7.99 26.58 4.36
C ALA A 579 -7.58 27.05 2.95
N VAL A 580 -6.95 26.18 2.16
CA VAL A 580 -6.48 26.48 0.80
C VAL A 580 -7.47 26.02 -0.26
N ALA A 581 -8.02 24.81 -0.10
CA ALA A 581 -8.93 24.20 -1.06
C ALA A 581 -10.24 24.94 -1.14
N VAL A 582 -10.83 25.39 -0.02
CA VAL A 582 -12.11 26.12 -0.05
C VAL A 582 -12.01 27.40 -0.89
N PRO A 583 -11.06 28.33 -0.65
CA PRO A 583 -10.90 29.50 -1.53
C PRO A 583 -10.59 29.13 -2.99
N ALA A 584 -9.73 28.13 -3.22
CA ALA A 584 -9.38 27.72 -4.57
C ALA A 584 -10.60 27.16 -5.33
N LEU A 585 -11.44 26.37 -4.65
CA LEU A 585 -12.70 25.85 -5.19
C LEU A 585 -13.64 27.00 -5.56
N LEU A 586 -13.79 28.01 -4.71
CA LEU A 586 -14.67 29.16 -4.98
C LEU A 586 -14.20 30.01 -6.16
N VAL A 587 -12.89 30.07 -6.42
CA VAL A 587 -12.32 30.82 -7.56
C VAL A 587 -12.52 30.06 -8.87
N VAL A 588 -12.37 28.74 -8.85
CA VAL A 588 -12.44 27.91 -10.07
C VAL A 588 -13.88 27.50 -10.40
N TRP A 589 -14.66 27.13 -9.38
CA TRP A 589 -16.09 26.80 -9.45
C TRP A 589 -16.85 27.66 -8.43
N PRO A 590 -17.27 28.87 -8.81
CA PRO A 590 -18.04 29.73 -7.92
C PRO A 590 -19.38 29.07 -7.55
N LEU A 591 -19.75 29.21 -6.26
CA LEU A 591 -20.98 28.66 -5.66
C LEU A 591 -22.24 29.37 -6.14
#